data_AF-A0A2R8BYZ8-F1
#
_entry.id   AF-A0A2R8BYZ8-F1
#
_cell.length_a   1.000
_cell.length_b   1.000
_cell.length_c   1.000
_cell.angle_alpha   90.00
_cell.angle_beta   90.00
_cell.angle_gamma   90.00
#
_symmetry.space_group_name_H-M   'P 1'
#
loop_
_entity.id
_entity.type
_entity.pdbx_description
1 polymer ?
#
loop_
_entity_poly.entity_id
_entity_poly.type
_entity_poly.pdbx_seq_one_letter_code
_entity_poly.pdbx_strand_id
1 'polypeptide(L)' 'MAYVQTHSAEFQSSRPSFLSRARAAIARGFAYWIEANSRADRIAALEAKSDADLARMDLRREDIVRHVFRDRMVF' A
#
# COMPACT_ATOMS: atom_id res chain seq x y z
N MET A 1 18.28 57.32 -9.05
CA MET A 1 18.73 55.93 -9.27
C MET A 1 18.87 55.24 -7.92
N ALA A 2 17.86 54.46 -7.51
CA ALA A 2 17.94 53.39 -6.52
C ALA A 2 16.58 52.68 -6.49
N TYR A 3 16.45 51.59 -7.24
CA TYR A 3 15.30 50.69 -7.14
C TYR A 3 15.73 49.57 -6.19
N VAL A 4 15.18 49.52 -4.99
CA VAL A 4 15.34 48.35 -4.12
C VAL A 4 13.95 47.93 -3.68
N GLN A 5 13.35 47.08 -4.50
CA GLN A 5 12.15 46.34 -4.13
C GLN A 5 12.61 45.11 -3.34
N THR A 6 12.73 45.23 -2.02
CA THR A 6 12.92 44.07 -1.14
C THR A 6 11.61 43.30 -1.02
N HIS A 7 11.40 42.30 -1.86
CA HIS A 7 10.44 41.22 -1.55
C HIS A 7 11.15 40.20 -0.67
N SER A 8 11.35 40.52 0.60
CA SER A 8 11.80 39.54 1.58
C SER A 8 10.59 38.75 2.08
N ALA A 9 10.42 37.58 1.47
CA ALA A 9 9.50 36.49 1.79
C ALA A 9 8.79 36.62 3.15
N GLU A 10 7.52 37.02 3.11
CA GLU A 10 6.58 36.74 4.17
C GLU A 10 6.50 35.21 4.32
N PHE A 11 6.99 34.68 5.43
CA PHE A 11 6.78 33.30 5.84
C PHE A 11 5.29 33.12 6.18
N GLN A 12 4.45 33.01 5.14
CA GLN A 12 3.05 32.66 5.28
C GLN A 12 2.99 31.21 5.73
N SER A 13 2.83 31.04 7.04
CA SER A 13 2.43 29.80 7.70
C SER A 13 1.10 29.33 7.10
N SER A 14 1.22 28.62 5.98
CA SER A 14 0.11 28.09 5.22
C SER A 14 -0.57 27.03 6.08
N ARG A 15 -1.71 27.39 6.69
CA ARG A 15 -2.66 26.43 7.25
C ARG A 15 -2.80 25.30 6.23
N PRO A 16 -2.56 24.02 6.60
CA PRO A 16 -2.57 22.94 5.62
C PRO A 16 -3.94 22.93 4.94
N SER A 17 -3.95 23.35 3.66
CA SER A 17 -5.15 23.45 2.85
C SER A 17 -5.90 22.12 2.91
N PHE A 18 -7.23 22.14 2.91
CA PHE A 18 -8.07 20.93 2.91
C PHE A 18 -7.59 19.90 1.86
N LEU A 19 -7.13 20.38 0.69
CA LEU A 19 -6.54 19.57 -0.36
C LEU A 19 -5.25 18.85 0.07
N SER A 20 -4.40 19.52 0.85
CA SER A 20 -3.17 18.92 1.41
C SER A 20 -3.47 17.82 2.43
N ARG A 21 -4.57 17.94 3.17
CA ARG A 21 -5.04 16.92 4.12
C ARG A 21 -5.66 15.74 3.38
N ALA A 22 -6.43 16.00 2.33
CA ALA A 22 -7.04 14.99 1.47
C ALA A 22 -5.98 14.12 0.76
N ARG A 23 -4.94 14.73 0.13
CA ARG A 23 -3.86 13.92 -0.48
C ARG A 23 -3.14 13.04 0.53
N ALA A 24 -2.93 13.55 1.74
CA ALA A 24 -2.23 12.81 2.79
C ALA A 24 -3.10 11.66 3.31
N ALA A 25 -4.42 11.84 3.36
CA ALA A 25 -5.37 10.77 3.70
C ALA A 25 -5.43 9.69 2.62
N ILE A 26 -5.45 10.06 1.34
CA ILE A 26 -5.41 9.11 0.22
C ILE A 26 -4.10 8.32 0.22
N ALA A 27 -2.96 8.99 0.36
CA ALA A 27 -1.65 8.33 0.40
C ALA A 27 -1.54 7.33 1.56
N ARG A 28 -2.06 7.70 2.75
CA ARG A 28 -2.13 6.76 3.88
C ARG A 28 -3.09 5.60 3.60
N GLY A 29 -4.25 5.85 3.00
CA GLY A 29 -5.19 4.81 2.60
C GLY A 29 -4.58 3.81 1.62
N PHE A 30 -3.78 4.27 0.66
CA PHE A 30 -3.02 3.41 -0.25
C PHE A 30 -1.94 2.59 0.47
N ALA A 31 -1.19 3.20 1.40
CA ALA A 31 -0.21 2.46 2.19
C ALA A 31 -0.87 1.34 3.02
N TYR A 32 -2.00 1.63 3.66
CA TYR A 32 -2.80 0.61 4.36
C TYR A 32 -3.39 -0.44 3.41
N TRP A 33 -3.75 -0.05 2.18
CA TRP A 33 -4.23 -0.98 1.16
C TRP A 33 -3.12 -1.94 0.70
N ILE A 34 -1.91 -1.42 0.49
CA ILE A 34 -0.70 -2.22 0.20
C ILE A 34 -0.39 -3.16 1.37
N GLU A 35 -0.58 -2.70 2.61
CA GLU A 35 -0.37 -3.53 3.80
C GLU A 35 -1.45 -4.61 3.96
N ALA A 36 -2.71 -4.30 3.64
CA ALA A 36 -3.79 -5.27 3.50
C ALA A 36 -3.55 -6.28 2.35
N ASN A 37 -2.75 -5.88 1.36
CA ASN A 37 -2.31 -6.69 0.24
C ASN A 37 -1.34 -7.81 0.65
N SER A 38 -0.86 -7.85 1.90
CA SER A 38 -0.06 -8.96 2.45
C SER A 38 -0.56 -10.36 2.03
N ARG A 39 -1.89 -10.56 2.00
CA ARG A 39 -2.51 -11.83 1.57
C ARG A 39 -2.52 -12.00 0.07
N ALA A 40 -2.82 -10.94 -0.68
CA ALA A 40 -2.78 -10.94 -2.14
C ALA A 40 -1.34 -11.19 -2.63
N ASP A 41 -0.35 -10.58 -2.00
CA ASP A 41 1.08 -10.81 -2.25
C ASP A 41 1.45 -12.26 -1.94
N ARG A 42 0.89 -12.85 -0.88
CA ARG A 42 1.11 -14.26 -0.54
C ARG A 42 0.46 -15.21 -1.55
N ILE A 43 -0.72 -14.86 -2.09
CA ILE A 43 -1.35 -15.59 -3.19
C ILE A 43 -0.48 -15.47 -4.45
N ALA A 44 -0.09 -14.26 -4.84
CA ALA A 44 0.77 -14.02 -6.01
C ALA A 44 2.11 -14.76 -5.91
N ALA A 45 2.72 -14.78 -4.71
CA ALA A 45 3.96 -15.52 -4.45
C ALA A 45 3.78 -17.05 -4.55
N LEU A 46 2.61 -17.58 -4.22
CA LEU A 46 2.27 -19.00 -4.40
C LEU A 46 1.91 -19.30 -5.86
N GLU A 47 1.18 -18.42 -6.54
CA GLU A 47 0.84 -18.58 -7.96
C GLU A 47 2.08 -18.55 -8.86
N ALA A 48 3.08 -17.76 -8.50
CA ALA A 48 4.36 -17.69 -9.20
C ALA A 48 5.23 -18.96 -9.07
N LYS A 49 4.91 -19.88 -8.16
CA LYS A 49 5.64 -21.16 -8.02
C LYS A 49 5.22 -22.15 -9.11
N SER A 50 6.10 -23.10 -9.42
CA SER A 50 5.76 -24.22 -10.31
C SER A 50 4.82 -25.22 -9.63
N ASP A 51 4.09 -26.02 -10.40
CA ASP A 51 3.19 -27.04 -9.85
C ASP A 51 3.96 -28.11 -9.04
N ALA A 52 5.20 -28.41 -9.43
CA ALA A 52 6.08 -29.30 -8.67
C ALA A 52 6.44 -28.70 -7.30
N ASP A 53 6.71 -27.40 -7.24
CA ASP A 53 7.00 -26.71 -5.98
C ASP A 53 5.76 -26.61 -5.09
N LEU A 54 4.59 -26.39 -5.68
CA LEU A 54 3.32 -26.41 -4.96
C LEU A 54 3.03 -27.81 -4.39
N ALA A 55 3.25 -28.88 -5.17
CA ALA A 55 3.08 -30.26 -4.72
C ALA A 55 4.03 -30.63 -3.57
N ARG A 56 5.27 -30.11 -3.57
CA ARG A 56 6.20 -30.27 -2.43
C ARG A 56 5.70 -29.61 -1.15
N MET A 57 4.82 -28.62 -1.26
CA MET A 57 4.16 -27.93 -0.15
C MET A 57 2.78 -28.55 0.16
N ASP A 58 2.46 -29.70 -0.45
CA ASP A 58 1.14 -30.35 -0.37
C ASP A 58 -0.01 -29.41 -0.74
N LEU A 59 0.22 -28.58 -1.76
CA LEU A 59 -0.71 -27.54 -2.22
C LEU A 59 -1.01 -27.71 -3.70
N ARG A 60 -2.29 -27.60 -4.07
CA ARG A 60 -2.72 -27.49 -5.47
C ARG A 60 -2.99 -26.03 -5.81
N ARG A 61 -2.81 -25.64 -7.08
CA ARG A 61 -3.00 -24.24 -7.51
C ARG A 61 -4.41 -23.74 -7.20
N GLU A 62 -5.43 -24.57 -7.40
CA GLU A 62 -6.82 -24.27 -7.03
C GLU A 62 -7.06 -24.08 -5.52
N ASP A 63 -6.20 -24.66 -4.67
CA ASP A 63 -6.33 -24.60 -3.22
C ASP A 63 -5.53 -23.44 -2.59
N ILE A 64 -4.75 -22.68 -3.38
CA ILE A 64 -3.92 -21.56 -2.88
C ILE A 64 -4.75 -20.56 -2.07
N VAL A 65 -5.89 -20.14 -2.60
CA VAL A 65 -6.77 -19.17 -1.94
C VAL A 65 -7.29 -19.75 -0.63
N ARG A 66 -7.78 -21.00 -0.65
CA ARG A 66 -8.26 -21.69 0.56
C ARG A 66 -7.15 -21.83 1.60
N HIS A 67 -5.94 -22.17 1.18
CA HIS A 67 -4.78 -22.29 2.06
C HIS A 67 -4.38 -20.96 2.69
N VAL A 68 -4.33 -19.87 1.91
CA VAL A 68 -3.95 -18.54 2.39
C VAL A 68 -4.98 -17.96 3.37
N PHE A 69 -6.27 -18.28 3.23
CA PHE A 69 -7.33 -17.78 4.12
C PHE A 69 -7.77 -18.76 5.21
N ARG A 70 -7.26 -20.00 5.22
CA ARG A 70 -7.57 -21.04 6.22
C ARG A 70 -7.36 -20.55 7.65
N ASP A 71 -6.34 -19.74 7.88
CA ASP A 71 -5.99 -19.19 9.19
C ASP A 71 -7.00 -18.16 9.76
N ARG A 72 -7.94 -17.66 8.95
CA ARG A 72 -9.00 -16.72 9.39
C ARG A 72 -10.37 -17.35 9.54
N MET A 73 -10.59 -18.57 9.04
CA MET A 73 -11.88 -19.26 9.13
C MET A 73 -12.08 -20.02 10.45
N VAL A 74 -11.06 -20.09 11.32
CA VAL A 74 -11.11 -20.79 12.61
C VAL A 74 -11.22 -19.77 13.77
N PHE A 75 -12.25 -18.91 13.73
CA PHE A 75 -12.65 -18.05 14.85
C PHE A 75 -13.99 -18.51 15.42
#